data_AF-Q0GNJ8-F1
#
_entry.id   AF-Q0GNJ8-F1
#
_cell.length_a   1.000
_cell.length_b   1.000
_cell.length_c   1.000
_cell.angle_alpha   90.00
_cell.angle_beta   90.00
_cell.angle_gamma   90.00
#
_symmetry.space_group_name_H-M   'P 1'
#
loop_
_entity.id
_entity.type
_entity.pdbx_description
1 polymer ?
#
loop_
_entity_poly.entity_id
_entity_poly.type
_entity_poly.pdbx_seq_one_letter_code
_entity_poly.pdbx_strand_id
1 'polypeptide(L)'
;MLYLAVAFTAFVAAILFAKQFFAWPLLIATPFALVQVTYDWKGRRRVLLPELAGAIAIASLAPALALGAGWGWPASLALWAVMIARSTPAIVYVRACLARLHGKSVSTLPVWVVHALAIAVVAALARAGVAPQLGVVAMVILLVRAVGGIYLHGVTPKQLGFSEIAFGTITVLAVVFGSLFQL
;
A
#
# COMPACT_ATOMS: atom_id res chain seq x y z
N MET A 1 -16.64 20.70 -11.87
CA MET A 1 -16.57 21.94 -11.07
C MET A 1 -16.27 21.64 -9.60
N LEU A 2 -17.10 20.85 -8.89
CA LEU A 2 -16.88 20.52 -7.48
C LEU A 2 -15.51 19.86 -7.18
N TYR A 3 -15.14 18.81 -7.90
CA TYR A 3 -13.84 18.13 -7.69
C TYR A 3 -12.63 19.04 -7.95
N LEU A 4 -12.72 19.91 -8.95
CA LEU A 4 -11.67 20.89 -9.26
C LEU A 4 -11.55 21.93 -8.14
N ALA A 5 -12.68 22.41 -7.61
CA ALA A 5 -12.69 23.33 -6.49
C ALA A 5 -12.06 22.68 -5.25
N VAL A 6 -12.47 21.45 -4.90
CA VAL A 6 -11.90 20.70 -3.76
C VAL A 6 -10.39 20.47 -3.93
N ALA A 7 -9.96 20.05 -5.12
CA ALA A 7 -8.55 19.83 -5.41
C ALA A 7 -7.75 21.13 -5.33
N PHE A 8 -8.27 22.22 -5.89
CA PHE A 8 -7.64 23.54 -5.85
C PHE A 8 -7.54 24.08 -4.43
N THR A 9 -8.61 23.99 -3.64
CA THR A 9 -8.59 24.43 -2.23
C THR A 9 -7.62 23.60 -1.39
N ALA A 10 -7.59 22.28 -1.59
CA ALA A 10 -6.64 21.41 -0.90
C ALA A 10 -5.20 21.70 -1.30
N PHE A 11 -4.95 21.99 -2.58
CA PHE A 11 -3.62 22.36 -3.08
C PHE A 11 -3.15 23.70 -2.53
N VAL A 12 -4.00 24.72 -2.55
CA VAL A 12 -3.71 26.03 -1.95
C VAL A 12 -3.46 25.88 -0.44
N ALA A 13 -4.29 25.11 0.27
CA ALA A 13 -4.08 24.82 1.68
C ALA A 13 -2.73 24.11 1.91
N ALA A 14 -2.35 23.15 1.08
CA ALA A 14 -1.06 22.48 1.19
C ALA A 14 0.11 23.46 1.01
N ILE A 15 0.03 24.40 0.07
CA ILE A 15 1.08 25.42 -0.12
C ILE A 15 1.18 26.35 1.09
N LEU A 16 0.03 26.77 1.66
CA LEU A 16 0.00 27.74 2.75
C LEU A 16 0.38 27.14 4.11
N PHE A 17 0.05 25.87 4.35
CA PHE A 17 0.17 25.25 5.68
C PHE A 17 1.25 24.18 5.77
N ALA A 18 1.89 23.78 4.67
CA ALA A 18 2.96 22.78 4.73
C ALA A 18 4.19 23.33 5.48
N LYS A 19 4.67 22.54 6.44
CA LYS A 19 5.87 22.87 7.23
C LYS A 19 7.17 22.55 6.49
N GLN A 20 7.12 21.64 5.53
CA GLN A 20 8.26 21.24 4.71
C GLN A 20 7.80 21.00 3.26
N PHE A 21 8.77 20.97 2.34
CA PHE A 21 8.48 20.68 0.94
C PHE A 21 7.99 19.23 0.75
N PHE A 22 6.67 19.08 0.60
CA PHE A 22 5.97 17.80 0.58
C PHE A 22 6.01 17.08 -0.78
N ALA A 23 6.45 17.74 -1.86
CA ALA A 23 6.33 17.19 -3.20
C ALA A 23 7.44 16.17 -3.55
N TRP A 24 8.51 16.07 -2.76
CA TRP A 24 9.61 15.15 -3.05
C TRP A 24 9.18 13.68 -3.23
N PRO A 25 8.38 13.07 -2.34
CA PRO A 25 7.96 11.68 -2.53
C PRO A 25 7.13 11.48 -3.80
N LEU A 26 6.33 12.49 -4.18
CA LEU A 26 5.53 12.48 -5.42
C LEU A 26 6.44 12.51 -6.66
N LEU A 27 7.49 13.33 -6.63
CA LEU A 27 8.48 13.40 -7.70
C LEU A 27 9.24 12.07 -7.83
N ILE A 28 9.68 11.48 -6.71
CA ILE A 28 10.36 10.17 -6.70
C ILE A 28 9.42 9.05 -7.20
N ALA A 29 8.12 9.16 -6.94
CA ALA A 29 7.10 8.22 -7.39
C ALA A 29 6.75 8.36 -8.89
N THR A 30 7.15 9.45 -9.54
CA THR A 30 6.76 9.77 -10.92
C THR A 30 7.11 8.66 -11.94
N PRO A 31 8.31 8.04 -11.91
CA PRO A 31 8.62 6.93 -12.81
C PRO A 31 7.63 5.76 -12.68
N PHE A 32 7.17 5.44 -11.46
CA PHE A 32 6.19 4.38 -11.24
C PHE A 32 4.82 4.74 -11.80
N ALA A 33 4.39 6.00 -11.63
CA ALA A 33 3.16 6.50 -12.23
C ALA A 33 3.23 6.45 -13.77
N LEU A 34 4.37 6.82 -14.36
CA LEU A 34 4.59 6.75 -15.81
C LEU A 34 4.51 5.30 -16.33
N VAL A 35 5.07 4.33 -15.60
CA VAL A 35 4.93 2.90 -15.94
C VAL A 35 3.45 2.50 -15.98
N GLN A 36 2.65 2.90 -14.98
CA GLN A 36 1.22 2.60 -14.99
C GLN A 36 0.51 3.25 -16.20
N VAL A 37 0.70 4.56 -16.41
CA VAL A 37 0.03 5.32 -17.47
C VAL A 37 0.39 4.78 -18.87
N THR A 38 1.67 4.47 -19.10
CA THR A 38 2.12 3.95 -20.40
C THR A 38 1.53 2.57 -20.71
N TYR A 39 1.36 1.70 -19.72
CA TYR A 39 0.72 0.41 -19.90
C TYR A 39 -0.80 0.53 -20.05
N ASP A 40 -1.42 1.46 -19.34
CA ASP A 40 -2.85 1.74 -19.45
C ASP A 40 -3.22 2.28 -20.84
N TRP A 41 -2.40 3.17 -21.41
CA TRP A 41 -2.55 3.63 -22.80
C TRP A 41 -2.40 2.50 -23.82
N LYS A 42 -1.54 1.52 -23.56
CA LYS A 42 -1.37 0.33 -24.41
C LYS A 42 -2.46 -0.74 -24.19
N GLY A 43 -3.47 -0.48 -23.36
CA GLY A 43 -4.55 -1.42 -23.05
C GLY A 43 -4.12 -2.61 -22.17
N ARG A 44 -2.92 -2.58 -21.57
CA ARG A 44 -2.33 -3.70 -20.83
C ARG A 44 -2.57 -3.60 -19.31
N ARG A 45 -3.81 -3.30 -18.91
CA ARG A 45 -4.17 -3.02 -17.50
C ARG A 45 -4.04 -4.21 -16.55
N ARG A 46 -4.02 -5.46 -17.07
CA ARG A 46 -4.03 -6.70 -16.27
C ARG A 46 -2.65 -7.29 -16.00
N VAL A 47 -1.58 -6.56 -16.31
CA VAL A 47 -0.19 -6.99 -16.06
C VAL A 47 0.19 -6.61 -14.63
N LEU A 48 0.96 -7.47 -13.95
CA LEU A 48 1.33 -7.26 -12.54
C LEU A 48 2.19 -6.01 -12.34
N LEU A 49 3.11 -5.76 -13.26
CA LEU A 49 4.05 -4.64 -13.17
C LEU A 49 3.35 -3.26 -13.05
N PRO A 50 2.44 -2.86 -13.96
CA PRO A 50 1.74 -1.57 -13.84
C PRO A 50 0.81 -1.48 -12.64
N GLU A 51 0.22 -2.59 -12.18
CA GLU A 51 -0.60 -2.61 -10.95
C GLU A 51 0.26 -2.32 -9.70
N LEU A 52 1.44 -2.94 -9.60
CA LEU A 52 2.38 -2.67 -8.51
C LEU A 52 2.97 -1.28 -8.59
N ALA A 53 3.39 -0.84 -9.78
CA ALA A 53 3.93 0.51 -9.99
C ALA A 53 2.90 1.56 -9.59
N GLY A 54 1.64 1.40 -10.01
CA GLY A 54 0.56 2.27 -9.61
C GLY A 54 0.32 2.34 -8.12
N ALA A 55 0.33 1.18 -7.44
CA ALA A 55 0.17 1.12 -6.00
C ALA A 55 1.32 1.82 -5.26
N ILE A 56 2.57 1.62 -5.70
CA ILE A 56 3.76 2.30 -5.15
C ILE A 56 3.64 3.82 -5.34
N ALA A 57 3.19 4.26 -6.53
CA ALA A 57 3.00 5.67 -6.83
C ALA A 57 1.93 6.30 -5.93
N ILE A 58 0.76 5.68 -5.81
CA ILE A 58 -0.32 6.19 -4.93
C ILE A 58 0.12 6.17 -3.46
N ALA A 59 0.89 5.15 -3.04
CA ALA A 59 1.41 5.07 -1.67
C ALA A 59 2.33 6.24 -1.29
N SER A 60 2.91 6.96 -2.27
CA SER A 60 3.75 8.15 -2.04
C SER A 60 2.97 9.35 -1.50
N LEU A 61 1.63 9.30 -1.50
CA LEU A 61 0.81 10.32 -0.83
C LEU A 61 1.05 10.31 0.69
N ALA A 62 1.26 9.15 1.31
CA ALA A 62 1.51 9.04 2.75
C ALA A 62 2.78 9.81 3.22
N PRO A 63 3.99 9.57 2.66
CA PRO A 63 5.17 10.36 3.00
C PRO A 63 5.02 11.83 2.64
N ALA A 64 4.34 12.17 1.53
CA ALA A 64 4.11 13.57 1.16
C ALA A 64 3.30 14.31 2.22
N LEU A 65 2.19 13.72 2.68
CA LEU A 65 1.37 14.27 3.75
C LEU A 65 2.14 14.37 5.07
N ALA A 66 2.95 13.36 5.41
CA ALA A 66 3.76 13.37 6.63
C ALA A 66 4.80 14.50 6.63
N LEU A 67 5.55 14.68 5.53
CA LEU A 67 6.48 15.80 5.36
C LEU A 67 5.73 17.14 5.41
N GLY A 68 4.58 17.25 4.75
CA GLY A 68 3.73 18.44 4.81
C GLY A 68 3.30 18.78 6.25
N ALA A 69 3.03 17.77 7.08
CA ALA A 69 2.73 17.91 8.51
C ALA A 69 3.97 18.20 9.38
N GLY A 70 5.17 18.21 8.81
CA GLY A 70 6.45 18.49 9.47
C GLY A 70 7.14 17.28 10.08
N TRP A 71 6.76 16.06 9.69
CA TRP A 71 7.45 14.84 10.12
C TRP A 71 8.85 14.77 9.52
N GLY A 72 9.77 14.07 10.18
CA GLY A 72 11.09 13.82 9.64
C GLY A 72 11.06 12.88 8.43
N TRP A 73 12.10 12.96 7.59
CA TRP A 73 12.30 12.07 6.44
C TRP A 73 12.24 10.57 6.79
N PRO A 74 12.91 10.07 7.85
CA PRO A 74 12.88 8.64 8.18
C PRO A 74 11.47 8.13 8.45
N ALA A 75 10.68 8.84 9.26
CA ALA A 75 9.32 8.46 9.59
C ALA A 75 8.39 8.54 8.36
N SER A 76 8.57 9.57 7.53
CA SER A 76 7.79 9.73 6.29
C SER A 76 8.06 8.58 5.32
N LEU A 77 9.34 8.25 5.06
CA LEU A 77 9.70 7.12 4.20
C LEU A 77 9.29 5.77 4.79
N ALA A 78 9.29 5.62 6.11
CA ALA A 78 8.77 4.43 6.78
C ALA A 78 7.27 4.24 6.49
N LEU A 79 6.46 5.30 6.51
CA LEU A 79 5.05 5.23 6.10
C LEU A 79 4.90 4.77 4.64
N TRP A 80 5.76 5.27 3.75
CA TRP A 80 5.75 4.83 2.35
C TRP A 80 6.04 3.34 2.23
N ALA A 81 7.11 2.88 2.89
CA ALA A 81 7.51 1.48 2.88
C ALA A 81 6.45 0.56 3.48
N VAL A 82 5.79 0.96 4.59
CA VAL A 82 4.67 0.22 5.19
C VAL A 82 3.49 0.13 4.23
N MET A 83 3.15 1.22 3.54
CA MET A 83 2.06 1.22 2.56
C MET A 83 2.37 0.30 1.36
N ILE A 84 3.61 0.32 0.86
CA ILE A 84 4.09 -0.60 -0.20
C ILE A 84 4.05 -2.05 0.30
N ALA A 85 4.54 -2.30 1.51
CA ALA A 85 4.55 -3.61 2.15
C ALA A 85 3.14 -4.16 2.39
N ARG A 86 2.11 -3.31 2.52
CA ARG A 86 0.71 -3.73 2.57
C ARG A 86 0.09 -3.92 1.18
N SER A 87 0.34 -3.01 0.24
CA SER A 87 -0.32 -3.04 -1.07
C SER A 87 0.22 -4.15 -1.97
N THR A 88 1.53 -4.39 -1.94
CA THR A 88 2.18 -5.36 -2.84
C THR A 88 1.70 -6.80 -2.57
N PRO A 89 1.70 -7.32 -1.33
CA PRO A 89 1.20 -8.65 -1.06
C PRO A 89 -0.30 -8.77 -1.31
N ALA A 90 -1.09 -7.72 -1.03
CA ALA A 90 -2.52 -7.69 -1.29
C ALA A 90 -2.83 -7.85 -2.79
N ILE A 91 -2.12 -7.12 -3.67
CA ILE A 91 -2.30 -7.25 -5.13
C ILE A 91 -1.95 -8.66 -5.60
N VAL A 92 -0.81 -9.19 -5.17
CA VAL A 92 -0.36 -10.55 -5.57
C VAL A 92 -1.33 -11.62 -5.07
N TYR A 93 -1.82 -11.50 -3.83
CA TYR A 93 -2.81 -12.39 -3.24
C TYR A 93 -4.16 -12.33 -3.99
N VAL A 94 -4.71 -11.14 -4.21
CA VAL A 94 -6.00 -10.97 -4.91
C VAL A 94 -5.93 -11.55 -6.31
N ARG A 95 -4.84 -11.30 -7.04
CA ARG A 95 -4.63 -11.89 -8.37
C ARG A 95 -4.60 -13.42 -8.32
N ALA A 96 -3.94 -13.99 -7.33
CA ALA A 96 -3.90 -15.44 -7.15
C ALA A 96 -5.29 -16.01 -6.89
N CYS A 97 -6.08 -15.39 -6.00
CA CYS A 97 -7.46 -15.78 -5.73
C CYS A 97 -8.34 -15.66 -6.98
N LEU A 98 -8.28 -14.54 -7.71
CA LEU A 98 -9.06 -14.32 -8.93
C LEU A 98 -8.68 -15.30 -10.05
N ALA A 99 -7.39 -15.65 -10.18
CA ALA A 99 -6.95 -16.64 -11.15
C ALA A 99 -7.48 -18.05 -10.81
N ARG A 100 -7.47 -18.44 -9.53
CA ARG A 100 -8.08 -19.71 -9.09
C ARG A 100 -9.60 -19.73 -9.28
N LEU A 101 -10.29 -18.61 -9.02
CA LEU A 101 -11.74 -18.50 -9.29
C LEU A 101 -12.09 -18.70 -10.76
N HIS A 102 -11.17 -18.36 -11.67
CA HIS A 102 -11.29 -18.66 -13.09
C HIS A 102 -10.71 -20.03 -13.51
N GLY A 103 -10.50 -20.95 -12.55
CA GLY A 103 -10.05 -22.31 -12.81
C GLY A 103 -8.58 -22.47 -13.20
N LYS A 104 -7.75 -21.43 -13.05
CA LYS A 104 -6.32 -21.50 -13.39
C LYS A 104 -5.51 -22.10 -12.25
N SER A 105 -4.53 -22.93 -12.58
CA SER A 105 -3.50 -23.33 -11.61
C SER A 105 -2.61 -22.13 -11.30
N VAL A 106 -2.41 -21.85 -10.01
CA VAL A 106 -1.63 -20.70 -9.54
C VAL A 106 -0.61 -21.21 -8.54
N SER A 107 0.66 -20.85 -8.75
CA SER A 107 1.69 -21.08 -7.75
C SER A 107 1.47 -20.15 -6.55
N THR A 108 1.48 -20.72 -5.35
CA THR A 108 1.34 -19.97 -4.09
C THR A 108 2.65 -19.31 -3.65
N LEU A 109 3.78 -19.75 -4.21
CA LEU A 109 5.11 -19.31 -3.81
C LEU A 109 5.30 -17.78 -3.91
N PRO A 110 4.92 -17.10 -5.01
CA PRO A 110 5.05 -15.63 -5.08
C PRO A 110 4.22 -14.92 -4.02
N VAL A 111 3.07 -15.47 -3.62
CA VAL A 111 2.25 -14.89 -2.55
C VAL A 111 3.01 -14.94 -1.23
N TRP A 112 3.56 -16.10 -0.87
CA TRP A 112 4.29 -16.27 0.39
C TRP A 112 5.56 -15.44 0.45
N VAL A 113 6.36 -15.43 -0.63
CA VAL A 113 7.61 -14.66 -0.70
C VAL A 113 7.33 -13.17 -0.50
N VAL A 114 6.33 -12.61 -1.18
CA VAL A 114 6.02 -11.18 -1.09
C VAL A 114 5.49 -10.81 0.31
N HIS A 115 4.71 -11.66 0.96
CA HIS A 115 4.28 -11.44 2.35
C HIS A 115 5.45 -11.55 3.34
N ALA A 116 6.34 -12.54 3.18
CA ALA A 116 7.52 -12.69 4.03
C ALA A 116 8.45 -11.48 3.90
N LEU A 117 8.67 -10.99 2.68
CA LEU A 117 9.44 -9.76 2.43
C LEU A 117 8.77 -8.53 3.07
N ALA A 118 7.45 -8.40 2.97
CA ALA A 118 6.72 -7.32 3.63
C ALA A 118 6.91 -7.33 5.15
N ILE A 119 6.79 -8.50 5.79
CA ILE A 119 7.05 -8.66 7.22
C ILE A 119 8.50 -8.28 7.55
N ALA A 120 9.47 -8.77 6.79
CA ALA A 120 10.88 -8.50 7.03
C ALA A 120 11.22 -7.00 6.93
N VAL A 121 10.71 -6.32 5.90
CA VAL A 121 10.89 -4.87 5.72
C VAL A 121 10.27 -4.09 6.88
N VAL A 122 9.02 -4.37 7.24
CA VAL A 122 8.34 -3.65 8.32
C VAL A 122 8.96 -3.96 9.69
N ALA A 123 9.42 -5.19 9.92
CA ALA A 123 10.14 -5.57 11.13
C ALA A 123 11.50 -4.86 11.24
N ALA A 124 12.22 -4.68 10.13
CA ALA A 124 13.46 -3.91 10.12
C ALA A 124 13.20 -2.43 10.46
N LEU A 125 12.14 -1.83 9.89
CA LEU A 125 11.74 -0.45 10.22
C LEU A 125 11.30 -0.31 11.68
N ALA A 126 10.58 -1.29 12.22
CA ALA A 126 10.18 -1.30 13.62
C ALA A 126 11.37 -1.41 14.57
N ARG A 127 12.35 -2.26 14.23
CA ARG A 127 13.61 -2.36 14.98
C ARG A 127 14.45 -1.08 14.93
N ALA A 128 14.39 -0.35 13.82
CA ALA A 128 15.04 0.95 13.68
C ALA A 128 14.28 2.10 14.39
N GLY A 129 13.12 1.81 15.01
CA GLY A 129 12.33 2.81 15.74
C GLY A 129 11.60 3.82 14.86
N VAL A 130 11.52 3.59 13.55
CA VAL A 130 10.86 4.51 12.59
C VAL A 130 9.45 4.05 12.19
N ALA A 131 9.08 2.82 12.55
CA ALA A 131 7.73 2.28 12.39
C ALA A 131 7.27 1.58 13.69
N PRO A 132 5.95 1.51 13.95
CA PRO A 132 5.42 0.80 15.13
C PRO A 132 5.50 -0.72 14.99
N GLN A 133 5.64 -1.46 16.11
CA GLN A 133 5.69 -2.93 16.07
C GLN A 133 4.31 -3.51 15.72
N LEU A 134 3.23 -2.81 16.03
CA LEU A 134 1.89 -3.14 15.55
C LEU A 134 1.79 -3.20 14.01
N GLY A 135 2.66 -2.48 13.30
CA GLY A 135 2.79 -2.62 11.84
C GLY A 135 3.23 -4.02 11.43
N VAL A 136 4.13 -4.65 12.18
CA VAL A 136 4.59 -6.03 11.94
C VAL A 136 3.46 -7.02 12.17
N VAL A 137 2.71 -6.84 13.26
CA VAL A 137 1.55 -7.68 13.59
C VAL A 137 0.51 -7.62 12.47
N ALA A 138 0.24 -6.43 11.93
CA ALA A 138 -0.66 -6.28 10.78
C ALA A 138 -0.17 -7.07 9.55
N MET A 139 1.13 -7.04 9.23
CA MET A 139 1.69 -7.82 8.11
C MET A 139 1.59 -9.33 8.35
N VAL A 140 1.78 -9.80 9.59
CA VAL A 140 1.60 -11.20 9.96
C VAL A 140 0.15 -11.63 9.78
N ILE A 141 -0.83 -10.81 10.20
CA ILE A 141 -2.25 -11.08 9.98
C ILE A 141 -2.56 -11.23 8.48
N LEU A 142 -2.00 -10.36 7.63
CA LEU A 142 -2.15 -10.46 6.18
C LEU A 142 -1.58 -11.77 5.61
N LEU A 143 -0.43 -12.23 6.11
CA LEU A 143 0.15 -13.51 5.72
C LEU A 143 -0.74 -14.68 6.13
N VAL A 144 -1.18 -14.73 7.39
CA VAL A 144 -2.07 -15.79 7.90
C VAL A 144 -3.34 -15.85 7.07
N ARG A 145 -3.94 -14.69 6.79
CA ARG A 145 -5.08 -14.57 5.89
C ARG A 145 -4.76 -15.08 4.49
N ALA A 146 -3.60 -14.75 3.92
CA ALA A 146 -3.23 -15.20 2.59
C ALA A 146 -3.06 -16.72 2.51
N VAL A 147 -2.46 -17.33 3.54
CA VAL A 147 -2.29 -18.78 3.64
C VAL A 147 -3.64 -19.49 3.70
N GLY A 148 -4.58 -19.04 4.54
CA GLY A 148 -5.92 -19.65 4.62
C GLY A 148 -6.81 -19.32 3.42
N GLY A 149 -6.81 -18.06 3.00
CA GLY A 149 -7.72 -17.50 2.01
C GLY A 149 -7.49 -17.98 0.58
N ILE A 150 -6.26 -18.40 0.24
CA ILE A 150 -5.98 -19.01 -1.08
C ILE A 150 -6.80 -20.29 -1.29
N TYR A 151 -7.11 -21.05 -0.24
CA TYR A 151 -7.79 -22.34 -0.32
C TYR A 151 -9.32 -22.25 -0.11
N LEU A 152 -9.85 -21.08 0.24
CA LEU A 152 -11.28 -20.90 0.40
C LEU A 152 -12.00 -20.96 -0.94
N HIS A 153 -12.99 -21.85 -1.04
CA HIS A 153 -13.88 -21.96 -2.19
C HIS A 153 -15.14 -21.11 -1.98
N GLY A 154 -15.74 -20.61 -3.05
CA GLY A 154 -17.01 -19.88 -3.02
C GLY A 154 -16.91 -18.38 -2.69
N VAL A 155 -15.71 -17.82 -2.54
CA VAL A 155 -15.52 -16.37 -2.33
C VAL A 155 -15.77 -15.61 -3.63
N THR A 156 -16.66 -14.63 -3.60
CA THR A 156 -16.92 -13.77 -4.77
C THR A 156 -15.84 -12.69 -4.94
N PRO A 157 -15.56 -12.21 -6.16
CA PRO A 157 -14.67 -11.07 -6.37
C PRO A 157 -15.03 -9.83 -5.56
N LYS A 158 -16.34 -9.61 -5.33
CA LYS A 158 -16.86 -8.52 -4.51
C LYS A 158 -16.45 -8.67 -3.04
N GLN A 159 -16.66 -9.85 -2.45
CA GLN A 159 -16.27 -10.12 -1.06
C GLN A 159 -14.76 -9.97 -0.86
N LEU A 160 -13.97 -10.44 -1.82
CA LEU A 160 -12.51 -10.26 -1.81
C LEU A 160 -12.13 -8.77 -1.79
N GLY A 161 -12.75 -7.96 -2.66
CA GLY A 161 -12.54 -6.51 -2.69
C GLY A 161 -12.88 -5.81 -1.36
N PHE A 162 -14.03 -6.11 -0.77
CA PHE A 162 -14.41 -5.57 0.55
C PHE A 162 -13.46 -6.01 1.65
N SER A 163 -13.00 -7.26 1.61
CA SER A 163 -12.02 -7.78 2.56
C SER A 163 -10.72 -6.97 2.51
N GLU A 164 -10.20 -6.66 1.31
CA GLU A 164 -8.98 -5.87 1.18
C GLU A 164 -9.12 -4.43 1.67
N ILE A 165 -10.31 -3.84 1.56
CA ILE A 165 -10.61 -2.52 2.14
C ILE A 165 -10.60 -2.62 3.67
N ALA A 166 -11.26 -3.64 4.24
CA ALA A 166 -11.33 -3.85 5.68
C ALA A 166 -9.94 -4.09 6.28
N PHE A 167 -9.18 -5.06 5.74
CA PHE A 167 -7.82 -5.33 6.17
C PHE A 167 -6.89 -4.13 5.97
N GLY A 168 -7.07 -3.40 4.87
CA GLY A 168 -6.34 -2.15 4.64
C GLY A 168 -6.56 -1.11 5.72
N THR A 169 -7.82 -0.90 6.08
CA THR A 169 -8.21 0.03 7.12
C THR A 169 -7.64 -0.42 8.46
N ILE A 170 -7.74 -1.72 8.78
CA ILE A 170 -7.16 -2.29 10.01
C ILE A 170 -5.64 -2.08 10.05
N THR A 171 -4.91 -2.31 8.95
CA THR A 171 -3.46 -2.08 8.90
C THR A 171 -3.12 -0.62 9.15
N VAL A 172 -3.83 0.32 8.51
CA VAL A 172 -3.60 1.76 8.72
C VAL A 172 -3.90 2.14 10.17
N LEU A 173 -5.01 1.67 10.73
CA LEU A 173 -5.34 1.91 12.13
C LEU A 173 -4.27 1.33 13.06
N ALA A 174 -3.81 0.10 12.83
CA ALA A 174 -2.75 -0.52 13.63
C ALA A 174 -1.46 0.30 13.61
N VAL A 175 -1.08 0.86 12.46
CA VAL A 175 0.08 1.76 12.34
C VAL A 175 -0.16 3.06 13.10
N VAL A 176 -1.33 3.70 12.93
CA VAL A 176 -1.66 4.93 13.64
C VAL A 176 -1.67 4.72 15.15
N PHE A 177 -2.38 3.69 15.64
CA PHE A 177 -2.43 3.34 17.06
C PHE A 177 -1.04 2.98 17.58
N GLY A 178 -0.26 2.17 16.86
CA GLY A 178 1.10 1.83 17.28
C GLY A 178 2.00 3.06 17.39
N SER A 179 1.91 3.99 16.44
CA SER A 179 2.66 5.24 16.50
C SER A 179 2.22 6.14 17.66
N LEU A 180 0.92 6.20 17.98
CA LEU A 180 0.40 7.01 19.09
C LEU A 180 0.75 6.44 20.47
N PHE A 181 0.71 5.11 20.61
CA PHE A 181 0.92 4.43 21.89
C PHE A 181 2.34 3.85 22.06
N GLN A 182 3.23 4.07 21.08
CA GLN A 182 4.60 3.54 21.05
C GLN A 182 4.67 2.01 21.15
N LEU A 183 3.74 1.35 20.45
CA LEU A 183 3.59 -0.11 20.38
C LEU A 183 4.05 -0.69 19.04
#